data_AF-A0A2X1RJL9-F1
#
_entry.id   AF-A0A2X1RJL9-F1
#
_cell.length_a   1.000
_cell.length_b   1.000
_cell.length_c   1.000
_cell.angle_alpha   90.00
_cell.angle_beta   90.00
_cell.angle_gamma   90.00
#
_symmetry.space_group_name_H-M   'P 1'
#
loop_
_entity.id
_entity.type
_entity.pdbx_description
1 polymer ?
#
loop_
_entity_poly.entity_id
_entity_poly.type
_entity_poly.pdbx_seq_one_letter_code
_entity_poly.pdbx_strand_id
1 'polypeptide(L)'
;MVLSYLYRAFHAFPPLTNAAGEPTSAMYGVLNMLKSLISQVQPTHIAVVFDAKGKTFRDEMFEQYKSHRPPMPDDLRKQIQPLHDMIRALGIPLLVVEGIEADDVIGTLALQASSLGKKSAH
;
A
#
# COMPACT_ATOMS: atom_id res chain seq x y z
N MET A 1 -1.63 -3.30 1.66
CA MET A 1 -1.77 -3.15 0.19
C MET A 1 -0.36 -3.10 -0.35
N VAL A 2 0.09 -4.14 -1.04
CA VAL A 2 1.49 -4.25 -1.46
C VAL A 2 1.81 -3.22 -2.55
N LEU A 3 3.05 -2.72 -2.61
CA LEU A 3 3.56 -1.81 -3.64
C LEU A 3 3.25 -2.25 -5.09
N SER A 4 3.09 -3.55 -5.32
CA SER A 4 2.66 -4.11 -6.61
C SER A 4 1.29 -3.57 -7.08
N TYR A 5 0.37 -3.27 -6.17
CA TYR A 5 -0.94 -2.69 -6.52
C TYR A 5 -0.83 -1.21 -6.91
N LEU A 6 0.07 -0.46 -6.28
CA LEU A 6 0.35 0.93 -6.63
C LEU A 6 0.85 1.05 -8.06
N TYR A 7 1.80 0.19 -8.46
CA TYR A 7 2.31 0.15 -9.84
C TYR A 7 1.23 -0.25 -10.84
N ARG A 8 0.40 -1.25 -10.51
CA ARG A 8 -0.73 -1.63 -11.36
C ARG A 8 -1.73 -0.49 -11.54
N ALA A 9 -2.03 0.24 -10.47
CA ALA A 9 -2.90 1.42 -10.52
C ALA A 9 -2.28 2.55 -11.38
N PHE A 10 -0.98 2.82 -11.23
CA PHE A 10 -0.28 3.84 -12.02
C PHE A 10 -0.33 3.58 -13.53
N HIS A 11 -0.20 2.31 -13.96
CA HIS A 11 -0.25 1.93 -15.37
C HIS A 11 -1.65 1.63 -15.91
N ALA A 12 -2.66 1.51 -15.04
CA ALA A 12 -4.04 1.19 -15.45
C ALA A 12 -4.80 2.40 -16.03
N PHE A 13 -4.32 3.62 -15.80
CA PHE A 13 -4.98 4.84 -16.25
C PHE A 13 -4.04 5.68 -17.14
N PRO A 14 -4.57 6.47 -18.09
CA PRO A 14 -3.78 7.50 -18.76
C PRO A 14 -3.19 8.48 -17.73
N PRO A 15 -2.14 9.25 -18.06
CA PRO A 15 -1.60 10.25 -17.15
C PRO A 15 -2.67 11.25 -16.75
N LEU A 16 -3.16 11.13 -15.51
CA LEU A 16 -4.12 12.06 -14.92
C LEU A 16 -3.34 13.13 -14.16
N THR A 17 -3.77 14.38 -14.28
CA THR A 17 -3.22 15.51 -13.55
C THR A 17 -4.32 16.31 -12.87
N ASN A 18 -3.98 17.00 -11.77
CA ASN A 18 -4.89 17.98 -11.16
C ASN A 18 -4.78 19.36 -11.86
N ALA A 19 -5.53 20.35 -11.40
CA ALA A 19 -5.52 21.71 -11.95
C ALA A 19 -4.14 22.41 -11.84
N ALA A 20 -3.26 21.93 -10.97
CA ALA A 20 -1.89 22.41 -10.82
C ALA A 20 -0.87 21.64 -11.69
N GLY A 21 -1.33 20.65 -12.48
CA GLY A 21 -0.48 19.81 -13.33
C GLY A 21 0.22 18.67 -12.58
N GLU A 22 -0.11 18.42 -11.31
CA GLU A 22 0.50 17.34 -10.54
C GLU A 22 -0.12 16.00 -10.91
N PRO A 23 0.68 14.92 -11.02
CA PRO A 23 0.17 13.61 -11.40
C PRO A 23 -0.72 13.01 -10.30
N THR A 24 -1.85 12.40 -10.68
CA THR A 24 -2.87 11.87 -9.74
C THR A 24 -3.34 10.46 -10.07
N SER A 25 -2.79 9.82 -11.13
CA SER A 25 -3.24 8.52 -11.62
C SER A 25 -3.18 7.40 -10.58
N ALA A 26 -2.11 7.32 -9.79
CA ALA A 26 -1.96 6.30 -8.76
C ALA A 26 -2.91 6.52 -7.59
N MET A 27 -3.11 7.78 -7.17
CA MET A 27 -4.06 8.13 -6.12
C MET A 27 -5.49 7.75 -6.51
N TYR A 28 -5.90 8.12 -7.74
CA TYR A 28 -7.20 7.81 -8.28
C TYR A 28 -7.45 6.29 -8.34
N GLY A 29 -6.46 5.54 -8.84
CA GLY A 29 -6.56 4.08 -8.94
C GLY A 29 -6.69 3.40 -7.57
N VAL A 30 -5.88 3.79 -6.59
CA VAL A 30 -5.96 3.24 -5.23
C VAL A 30 -7.30 3.58 -4.57
N LEU A 31 -7.77 4.82 -4.71
CA LEU A 31 -9.05 5.24 -4.15
C LEU A 31 -10.22 4.40 -4.71
N ASN A 32 -10.25 4.19 -6.02
CA ASN A 32 -11.29 3.38 -6.65
C ASN A 32 -11.21 1.92 -6.23
N MET A 33 -9.99 1.37 -6.10
CA MET A 33 -9.80 0.01 -5.60
C MET A 33 -10.31 -0.13 -4.17
N LEU A 34 -9.98 0.80 -3.27
CA LEU A 34 -10.44 0.79 -1.88
C LEU A 34 -11.97 0.90 -1.80
N LYS A 35 -12.57 1.83 -2.56
CA LYS A 35 -14.04 1.98 -2.63
C LYS A 35 -14.72 0.69 -3.10
N SER A 36 -14.19 0.08 -4.16
CA SER A 36 -14.70 -1.19 -4.69
C SER A 36 -14.60 -2.31 -3.66
N LEU A 37 -13.44 -2.45 -3.01
CA LEU A 37 -13.19 -3.47 -1.98
C LEU A 37 -14.16 -3.32 -0.80
N ILE A 38 -14.32 -2.09 -0.28
CA ILE A 38 -15.23 -1.81 0.84
C ILE A 38 -16.67 -2.14 0.44
N SER A 39 -17.10 -1.73 -0.76
CA SER A 39 -18.46 -1.99 -1.24
C SER A 39 -18.77 -3.48 -1.42
N GLN A 40 -17.80 -4.27 -1.89
CA GLN A 40 -18.00 -5.68 -2.20
C GLN A 40 -17.90 -6.57 -0.97
N VAL A 41 -16.90 -6.31 -0.12
CA VAL A 41 -16.58 -7.18 1.03
C VAL A 41 -17.29 -6.73 2.30
N GLN A 42 -17.70 -5.46 2.40
CA GLN A 42 -18.27 -4.85 3.60
C GLN A 42 -17.48 -5.23 4.87
N PRO A 43 -16.15 -4.99 4.88
CA PRO A 43 -15.30 -5.47 5.96
C PRO A 43 -15.62 -4.72 7.26
N THR A 44 -15.61 -5.43 8.39
CA THR A 44 -15.71 -4.81 9.71
C THR A 44 -14.41 -4.10 10.12
N HIS A 45 -13.28 -4.51 9.55
CA HIS A 45 -11.96 -3.96 9.81
C HIS A 45 -11.18 -3.81 8.51
N ILE A 46 -10.52 -2.69 8.32
CA ILE A 46 -9.66 -2.41 7.16
C ILE A 46 -8.40 -1.69 7.62
N ALA A 47 -7.26 -2.06 7.04
CA ALA A 47 -5.99 -1.37 7.23
C ALA A 47 -5.19 -1.41 5.93
N VAL A 48 -4.39 -0.38 5.70
CA VAL A 48 -3.46 -0.31 4.58
C VAL A 48 -2.03 -0.39 5.10
N VAL A 49 -1.35 -1.47 4.76
CA VAL A 49 0.09 -1.63 5.01
C VAL A 49 0.89 -1.20 3.78
N PHE A 50 1.92 -0.37 3.97
CA PHE A 50 2.93 0.01 2.99
C PHE A 50 4.32 -0.48 3.42
N ASP A 51 5.18 -0.76 2.43
CA ASP A 51 6.59 -1.05 2.69
C ASP A 51 7.31 0.17 3.29
N ALA A 52 8.22 -0.06 4.23
CA ALA A 52 9.04 0.99 4.82
C ALA A 52 9.96 1.66 3.78
N LYS A 53 10.23 2.95 3.96
CA LYS A 53 11.29 3.63 3.22
C LYS A 53 12.64 3.21 3.78
N GLY A 54 13.56 2.80 2.93
CA GLY A 54 14.93 2.43 3.30
C GLY A 54 15.25 0.97 2.99
N LYS A 55 16.54 0.62 3.06
CA LYS A 55 16.99 -0.76 2.90
C LYS A 55 16.33 -1.60 4.00
N THR A 56 15.39 -2.49 3.65
CA THR A 56 14.98 -3.52 4.59
C THR A 56 16.17 -4.44 4.86
N PHE A 57 16.17 -5.22 5.94
CA PHE A 57 17.24 -6.20 6.22
C PHE A 57 17.51 -7.16 5.03
N ARG A 58 16.54 -7.28 4.11
CA ARG A 58 16.62 -8.00 2.84
C ARG A 58 17.30 -7.23 1.70
N ASP A 59 17.26 -5.91 1.66
CA ASP A 59 17.91 -5.11 0.60
C ASP A 59 19.43 -5.25 0.61
N GLU A 60 20.04 -5.49 1.78
CA GLU A 60 21.47 -5.79 1.90
C GLU A 60 21.82 -7.22 1.46
N MET A 61 20.91 -8.18 1.67
CA MET A 61 21.10 -9.59 1.26
C MET A 61 20.72 -9.86 -0.21
N PHE A 62 19.96 -8.98 -0.86
CA PHE A 62 19.40 -9.15 -2.22
C PHE A 62 19.79 -8.01 -3.19
N GLU A 63 20.87 -7.29 -2.91
CA GLU A 63 21.37 -6.18 -3.74
C GLU A 63 21.57 -6.59 -5.22
N GLN A 64 21.95 -7.85 -5.47
CA GLN A 64 22.14 -8.41 -6.82
C GLN A 64 20.83 -8.74 -7.55
N TYR A 65 19.71 -8.98 -6.84
CA TYR A 65 18.43 -9.38 -7.45
C TYR A 65 17.54 -8.17 -7.80
N LYS A 66 17.62 -7.08 -7.02
CA LYS A 66 16.89 -5.82 -7.29
C LYS A 66 17.62 -4.89 -8.29
N SER A 67 18.87 -5.21 -8.64
CA SER A 67 19.73 -4.45 -9.57
C SER A 67 19.11 -4.20 -10.96
N HIS A 68 18.21 -5.08 -11.42
CA HIS A 68 17.57 -4.97 -12.73
C HIS A 68 16.19 -4.28 -12.70
N ARG A 69 15.70 -3.87 -11.52
CA ARG A 69 14.39 -3.21 -11.44
C ARG A 69 14.57 -1.74 -11.86
N PRO A 70 13.83 -1.26 -12.88
CA PRO A 70 13.88 0.14 -13.23
C PRO A 70 13.49 0.99 -12.02
N PRO A 71 14.15 2.14 -11.80
CA PRO A 71 13.83 3.03 -10.71
C PRO A 71 12.36 3.43 -10.77
N MET A 72 11.76 3.67 -9.62
CA MET A 72 10.37 4.14 -9.57
C MET A 72 10.23 5.44 -10.37
N PRO A 73 9.26 5.54 -11.30
CA PRO A 73 9.00 6.76 -12.06
C PRO A 73 8.79 7.96 -11.13
N ASP A 74 9.35 9.12 -11.47
CA ASP A 74 9.27 10.30 -10.62
C ASP A 74 7.82 10.77 -10.39
N ASP A 75 6.95 10.62 -11.39
CA ASP A 75 5.52 10.94 -11.26
C ASP A 75 4.80 10.03 -10.27
N LEU A 76 5.24 8.78 -10.13
CA LEU A 76 4.73 7.87 -9.12
C LEU A 76 5.30 8.24 -7.74
N ARG A 77 6.59 8.59 -7.67
CA ARG A 77 7.24 9.01 -6.41
C ARG A 77 6.55 10.23 -5.80
N LYS A 78 6.18 11.23 -6.62
CA LYS A 78 5.46 12.45 -6.19
C LYS A 78 4.09 12.14 -5.57
N GLN A 79 3.47 11.02 -5.94
CA GLN A 79 2.14 10.64 -5.48
C GLN A 79 2.13 9.85 -4.16
N ILE A 80 3.26 9.30 -3.69
CA ILE A 80 3.30 8.45 -2.49
C ILE A 80 2.82 9.20 -1.25
N GLN A 81 3.39 10.38 -1.00
CA GLN A 81 3.06 11.14 0.20
C GLN A 81 1.59 11.63 0.19
N PRO A 82 1.10 12.27 -0.89
CA PRO A 82 -0.32 12.60 -1.03
C PRO A 82 -1.25 11.39 -0.89
N LEU A 83 -0.84 10.22 -1.38
CA LEU A 83 -1.61 8.99 -1.23
C LEU A 83 -1.72 8.55 0.23
N HIS A 84 -0.63 8.60 1.00
CA HIS A 84 -0.67 8.29 2.43
C HIS A 84 -1.62 9.22 3.17
N ASP A 85 -1.56 10.51 2.85
CA ASP A 85 -2.39 11.52 3.49
C ASP A 85 -3.87 11.34 3.13
N MET A 86 -4.17 10.98 1.88
CA MET A 86 -5.51 10.61 1.43
C MET A 86 -6.06 9.40 2.19
N ILE A 87 -5.26 8.33 2.36
CA ILE A 87 -5.69 7.12 3.07
C ILE A 87 -6.01 7.42 4.54
N ARG A 88 -5.16 8.23 5.19
CA ARG A 88 -5.39 8.67 6.57
C ARG A 88 -6.65 9.53 6.67
N ALA A 89 -6.89 10.42 5.71
CA ALA A 89 -8.08 11.27 5.66
C ALA A 89 -9.39 10.46 5.49
N LEU A 90 -9.33 9.27 4.89
CA LEU A 90 -10.46 8.32 4.84
C LEU A 90 -10.72 7.60 6.18
N GLY A 91 -9.93 7.87 7.21
CA GLY A 91 -10.02 7.19 8.51
C GLY A 91 -9.48 5.76 8.48
N ILE A 92 -8.76 5.36 7.42
CA ILE A 92 -8.21 4.01 7.28
C ILE A 92 -6.82 3.99 7.95
N PRO A 93 -6.57 3.09 8.92
CA PRO A 93 -5.25 2.89 9.50
C PRO A 93 -4.21 2.62 8.42
N LEU A 94 -3.14 3.42 8.41
CA LEU A 94 -2.00 3.24 7.52
C LEU A 94 -0.78 2.80 8.34
N LEU A 95 -0.28 1.59 8.04
CA LEU A 95 0.85 0.98 8.75
C LEU A 95 2.08 0.99 7.85
N VAL A 96 3.18 1.49 8.39
CA VAL A 96 4.52 1.43 7.81
C VAL A 96 5.44 1.04 8.95
N VAL A 97 5.99 -0.18 8.91
CA VAL A 97 6.84 -0.69 9.98
C VAL A 97 8.26 -0.77 9.46
N GLU A 98 9.15 0.04 10.05
CA GLU A 98 10.55 0.11 9.64
C GLU A 98 11.22 -1.26 9.75
N GLY A 99 11.94 -1.64 8.69
CA GLY A 99 12.68 -2.90 8.63
C GLY A 99 11.83 -4.16 8.40
N ILE A 100 10.50 -4.06 8.29
CA ILE A 100 9.59 -5.20 8.08
C ILE A 100 8.85 -5.05 6.75
N GLU A 101 8.73 -6.15 6.00
CA GLU A 101 8.00 -6.15 4.72
C GLU A 101 6.48 -6.12 4.96
N ALA A 102 5.75 -5.51 4.01
CA ALA A 102 4.31 -5.33 4.19
C ALA A 102 3.55 -6.67 4.28
N ASP A 103 4.02 -7.72 3.61
CA ASP A 103 3.45 -9.07 3.66
C ASP A 103 3.65 -9.74 5.04
N ASP A 104 4.81 -9.57 5.68
CA ASP A 104 5.06 -10.05 7.04
C ASP A 104 4.13 -9.38 8.07
N VAL A 105 3.90 -8.07 7.93
CA VAL A 105 2.94 -7.34 8.77
C VAL A 105 1.51 -7.87 8.54
N ILE A 106 1.12 -8.07 7.27
CA ILE A 106 -0.20 -8.63 6.93
C ILE A 106 -0.37 -10.04 7.51
N GLY A 107 0.65 -10.90 7.38
CA GLY A 107 0.64 -12.25 7.94
C GLY A 107 0.51 -12.24 9.46
N THR A 108 1.24 -11.36 10.13
CA THR A 108 1.16 -11.20 11.60
C THR A 108 -0.24 -10.77 12.04
N LEU A 109 -0.83 -9.77 11.37
CA LEU A 109 -2.18 -9.30 11.67
C LEU A 109 -3.24 -10.38 11.42
N ALA A 110 -3.09 -11.16 10.36
CA ALA A 110 -3.99 -12.26 10.05
C ALA A 110 -3.94 -13.36 11.13
N LEU A 111 -2.74 -13.73 11.59
CA LEU A 111 -2.56 -14.69 12.67
C LEU A 111 -3.14 -14.19 13.99
N GLN A 112 -2.90 -12.91 14.34
CA GLN A 112 -3.45 -12.29 15.54
C GLN A 112 -4.98 -12.27 15.51
N ALA A 113 -5.58 -11.84 14.39
CA ALA A 113 -7.03 -11.82 14.22
C ALA A 113 -7.64 -13.23 14.34
N SER A 114 -7.00 -14.25 13.74
CA SER A 114 -7.44 -15.65 13.88
C SER A 114 -7.38 -16.12 15.34
N SER A 115 -6.33 -15.75 16.07
CA SER A 115 -6.17 -16.12 17.48
C SER A 115 -7.20 -15.44 18.40
N LEU A 116 -7.54 -14.18 18.13
CA LEU A 116 -8.57 -13.44 18.87
C LEU A 116 -9.96 -13.99 18.57
N GLY A 117 -10.25 -14.34 17.30
CA GLY A 117 -11.49 -15.00 16.92
C GLY A 117 -11.69 -16.36 17.60
N LYS A 118 -10.60 -17.10 17.89
CA LYS A 118 -10.66 -18.34 18.68
C LYS A 118 -10.93 -18.12 20.17
N LYS A 119 -10.51 -16.99 20.74
CA LYS A 119 -10.72 -16.68 22.17
C LYS A 119 -12.12 -16.15 22.47
N SER A 120 -12.80 -15.56 21.50
CA SER A 120 -14.16 -15.01 21.66
C SER A 120 -15.29 -16.01 21.39
N ALA A 121 -14.96 -17.28 21.11
CA ALA A 121 -15.91 -18.35 20.78
C ALA A 121 -16.06 -19.41 21.88
N HIS A 122 -15.83 -19.04 23.14
CA HIS A 122 -16.04 -19.88 24.33
C HIS A 122 -17.07 -19.27 25.27
#